data_AF-A0A952WVN4-F1
#
_entry.id   AF-A0A952WVN4-F1
#
_cell.length_a   1.000
_cell.length_b   1.000
_cell.length_c   1.000
_cell.angle_alpha   90.00
_cell.angle_beta   90.00
_cell.angle_gamma   90.00
#
_symmetry.space_group_name_H-M   'P 1'
#
loop_
_entity.id
_entity.type
_entity.pdbx_description
1 polymer ?
#
loop_
_entity_poly.entity_id
_entity_poly.type
_entity_poly.pdbx_seq_one_letter_code
_entity_poly.pdbx_strand_id
1 'polypeptide(L)'
;MAAPRAMLNLAVSPYHLSTREPVAAIALTLCDHAVTALPEPAEGRSRAHIRAAVDRLPRLLRVLESWRWSGPLWRGGVLGSGMPHDRPFDGVGAAGREVWTDEAFARLAATVDPPPRVNEDDESARAAAPGVETDRWLDALCADMLRGGPDPRISTAVVAALDRYAASHGCIAVRGPTDSLAQRAESRLTDRVFALAIPVMSRAAGGKIVDLRAALRGPLEILREAMAGAFAAAGAPDTAALAAAAGRYTEAFESWFAAATRDDENDQRTMREFVSITGVRLPADSALVSARAAMRGVSRAAGRARDPRPAQKTDVIDRALPAMLIRPMNVRPA
;
A
#
# COMPACT_ATOMS: atom_id res chain seq x y z
N MET A 1 -0.34 25.71 25.75
CA MET A 1 -0.56 25.13 24.41
C MET A 1 -0.33 23.64 24.50
N ALA A 2 -1.31 22.80 24.17
CA ALA A 2 -1.11 21.36 24.13
C ALA A 2 -0.15 21.01 22.99
N ALA A 3 0.74 20.03 23.19
CA ALA A 3 1.62 19.53 22.15
C ALA A 3 0.77 18.98 20.98
N PRO A 4 1.20 19.15 19.72
CA PRO A 4 0.48 18.60 18.57
C PRO A 4 0.36 17.08 18.73
N ARG A 5 -0.87 16.57 18.57
CA ARG A 5 -1.19 15.14 18.66
C ARG A 5 -0.41 14.38 17.60
N ALA A 6 0.24 13.28 17.99
CA ALA A 6 0.90 12.39 17.05
C ALA A 6 -0.18 11.67 16.20
N MET A 7 -0.22 11.93 14.90
CA MET A 7 -1.20 11.36 13.99
C MET A 7 -0.66 10.12 13.29
N LEU A 8 -1.47 9.08 13.16
CA LEU A 8 -1.16 7.87 12.41
C LEU A 8 -1.66 7.98 10.97
N ASN A 9 -0.93 8.73 10.15
CA ASN A 9 -1.22 8.89 8.72
C ASN A 9 -0.61 7.73 7.93
N LEU A 10 -1.40 7.05 7.10
CA LEU A 10 -0.97 5.86 6.37
C LEU A 10 -0.93 6.10 4.86
N ALA A 11 0.01 5.44 4.18
CA ALA A 11 0.04 5.36 2.72
C ALA A 11 -0.29 3.91 2.30
N VAL A 12 -1.46 3.72 1.70
CA VAL A 12 -2.01 2.39 1.35
C VAL A 12 -1.86 2.16 -0.15
N SER A 13 -1.23 1.04 -0.50
CA SER A 13 -1.07 0.64 -1.89
C SER A 13 -2.43 0.47 -2.59
N PRO A 14 -2.63 1.04 -3.80
CA PRO A 14 -3.89 0.89 -4.55
C PRO A 14 -4.18 -0.57 -4.94
N TYR A 15 -3.15 -1.43 -4.97
CA TYR A 15 -3.32 -2.85 -5.19
C TYR A 15 -4.12 -3.51 -4.07
N HIS A 16 -3.82 -3.19 -2.80
CA HIS A 16 -4.57 -3.73 -1.65
C HIS A 16 -6.05 -3.29 -1.65
N LEU A 17 -6.34 -2.09 -2.19
CA LEU A 17 -7.73 -1.62 -2.35
C LEU A 17 -8.46 -2.38 -3.46
N SER A 18 -7.79 -2.59 -4.59
CA SER A 18 -8.33 -3.25 -5.78
C SER A 18 -8.64 -4.73 -5.53
N THR A 19 -7.77 -5.43 -4.81
CA THR A 19 -7.93 -6.84 -4.41
C THR A 19 -8.76 -7.00 -3.14
N ARG A 20 -9.17 -5.88 -2.51
CA ARG A 20 -9.93 -5.84 -1.25
C ARG A 20 -9.24 -6.68 -0.15
N GLU A 21 -7.92 -6.59 -0.10
CA GLU A 21 -7.11 -7.35 0.84
C GLU A 21 -7.38 -6.92 2.29
N PRO A 22 -7.34 -7.85 3.26
CA PRO A 22 -7.52 -7.53 4.68
C PRO A 22 -6.60 -6.40 5.15
N VAL A 23 -5.38 -6.35 4.60
CA VAL A 23 -4.37 -5.31 4.85
C VAL A 23 -4.95 -3.90 4.71
N ALA A 24 -5.72 -3.64 3.65
CA ALA A 24 -6.33 -2.32 3.44
C ALA A 24 -7.42 -2.03 4.48
N ALA A 25 -8.33 -2.98 4.75
CA ALA A 25 -9.40 -2.80 5.72
C ALA A 25 -8.86 -2.52 7.14
N ILE A 26 -7.80 -3.23 7.53
CA ILE A 26 -7.13 -3.08 8.82
C ILE A 26 -6.45 -1.71 8.90
N ALA A 27 -5.67 -1.32 7.89
CA ALA A 27 -5.04 -0.01 7.83
C ALA A 27 -6.07 1.13 7.92
N LEU A 28 -7.19 1.01 7.20
CA LEU A 28 -8.26 2.01 7.19
C LEU A 28 -9.05 2.05 8.52
N THR A 29 -9.07 0.96 9.28
CA THR A 29 -9.60 0.95 10.65
C THR A 29 -8.67 1.66 11.62
N LEU A 30 -7.36 1.45 11.47
CA LEU A 30 -6.36 1.90 12.43
C LEU A 30 -5.85 3.32 12.20
N CYS A 31 -5.91 3.88 10.99
CA CYS A 31 -5.35 5.20 10.70
C CYS A 31 -6.16 6.38 11.24
N ASP A 32 -5.54 7.54 11.37
CA ASP A 32 -6.28 8.80 11.42
C ASP A 32 -6.74 9.19 10.01
N HIS A 33 -5.78 9.24 9.08
CA HIS A 33 -6.01 9.40 7.65
C HIS A 33 -5.16 8.41 6.85
N ALA A 34 -5.65 8.04 5.68
CA ALA A 34 -4.94 7.22 4.70
C ALA A 34 -4.93 7.93 3.34
N VAL A 35 -3.82 7.79 2.63
CA VAL A 35 -3.70 8.20 1.23
C VAL A 35 -3.43 6.99 0.35
N THR A 36 -3.89 7.05 -0.90
CA THR A 36 -3.55 6.07 -1.92
C THR A 36 -3.28 6.76 -3.26
N ALA A 37 -2.54 6.08 -4.14
CA ALA A 37 -2.31 6.55 -5.50
C ALA A 37 -3.56 6.26 -6.36
N LEU A 38 -4.47 7.23 -6.44
CA LEU A 38 -5.67 7.17 -7.30
C LEU A 38 -5.27 7.34 -8.77
N PRO A 39 -5.57 6.36 -9.66
CA PRO A 39 -5.34 6.51 -11.09
C PRO A 39 -6.17 7.66 -11.66
N GLU A 40 -5.53 8.58 -12.36
CA GLU A 40 -6.15 9.80 -12.86
C GLU A 40 -5.73 10.13 -14.29
N PRO A 41 -6.66 10.64 -15.12
CA PRO A 41 -6.32 11.18 -16.43
C PRO A 41 -5.52 12.47 -16.29
N ALA A 42 -4.63 12.76 -17.25
CA ALA A 42 -3.79 13.96 -17.20
C ALA A 42 -4.58 15.26 -17.27
N GLU A 43 -5.76 15.24 -17.88
CA GLU A 43 -6.66 16.38 -17.99
C GLU A 43 -7.20 16.81 -16.63
N GLY A 44 -7.19 15.91 -15.63
CA GLY A 44 -7.48 16.22 -14.22
C GLY A 44 -8.74 15.55 -13.67
N ARG A 45 -9.15 15.98 -12.47
CA ARG A 45 -10.17 15.32 -11.63
C ARG A 45 -11.59 15.87 -11.78
N SER A 46 -11.82 16.80 -12.71
CA SER A 46 -13.17 17.32 -12.90
C SER A 46 -14.11 16.18 -13.31
N ARG A 47 -15.38 16.25 -12.90
CA ARG A 47 -16.36 15.21 -13.27
C ARG A 47 -16.43 15.03 -14.80
N ALA A 48 -16.23 16.10 -15.56
CA ALA A 48 -16.18 16.06 -17.01
C ALA A 48 -14.94 15.30 -17.53
N HIS A 49 -13.75 15.57 -16.97
CA HIS A 49 -12.52 14.91 -17.36
C HIS A 49 -12.52 13.41 -17.01
N ILE A 50 -12.99 13.06 -15.81
CA ILE A 50 -13.13 11.66 -15.41
C ILE A 50 -14.11 10.93 -16.33
N ARG A 51 -15.24 11.55 -16.68
CA ARG A 51 -16.22 10.95 -17.60
C ARG A 51 -15.63 10.73 -18.99
N ALA A 52 -14.99 11.76 -19.55
CA ALA A 52 -14.34 11.66 -20.85
C ALA A 52 -13.22 10.60 -20.86
N ALA A 53 -12.46 10.48 -19.77
CA ALA A 53 -11.45 9.45 -19.63
C ALA A 53 -12.06 8.06 -19.53
N VAL A 54 -13.15 7.87 -18.77
CA VAL A 54 -13.87 6.59 -18.67
C VAL A 54 -14.41 6.13 -20.02
N ASP A 55 -14.92 7.05 -20.84
CA ASP A 55 -15.44 6.74 -22.18
C ASP A 55 -14.33 6.18 -23.10
N ARG A 56 -13.08 6.62 -22.90
CA ARG A 56 -11.91 6.14 -23.66
C ARG A 56 -11.20 4.95 -23.01
N LEU A 57 -11.26 4.85 -21.68
CA LEU A 57 -10.51 3.92 -20.83
C LEU A 57 -11.46 3.13 -19.92
N PRO A 58 -12.20 2.13 -20.43
CA PRO A 58 -13.17 1.37 -19.64
C PRO A 58 -12.56 0.70 -18.40
N ARG A 59 -11.25 0.39 -18.41
CA ARG A 59 -10.55 -0.20 -17.26
C ARG A 59 -10.44 0.76 -16.09
N LEU A 60 -10.39 2.07 -16.32
CA LEU A 60 -10.42 3.07 -15.27
C LEU A 60 -11.72 2.97 -14.46
N LEU A 61 -12.87 2.87 -15.13
CA LEU A 61 -14.15 2.68 -14.46
C LEU A 61 -14.16 1.40 -13.62
N ARG A 62 -13.66 0.28 -14.17
CA ARG A 62 -13.59 -0.99 -13.44
C ARG A 62 -12.73 -0.91 -12.18
N VAL A 63 -11.63 -0.14 -12.19
CA VAL A 63 -10.82 0.12 -10.99
C VAL A 63 -11.63 0.94 -9.97
N LEU A 64 -12.30 2.01 -10.40
CA LEU A 64 -13.12 2.83 -9.49
C LEU A 64 -14.29 2.01 -8.90
N GLU A 65 -14.88 1.12 -9.68
CA GLU A 65 -15.92 0.18 -9.24
C GLU A 65 -15.38 -0.85 -8.24
N SER A 66 -14.18 -1.40 -8.48
CA SER A 66 -13.55 -2.34 -7.53
C SER A 66 -13.27 -1.68 -6.19
N TRP A 67 -13.13 -0.34 -6.14
CA TRP A 67 -12.92 0.42 -4.91
C TRP A 67 -14.22 0.86 -4.23
N ARG A 68 -15.39 0.58 -4.82
CA ARG A 68 -16.70 1.03 -4.32
C ARG A 68 -16.94 0.64 -2.86
N TRP A 69 -16.42 -0.51 -2.43
CA TRP A 69 -16.51 -0.96 -1.04
C TRP A 69 -15.92 0.05 -0.04
N SER A 70 -14.91 0.83 -0.44
CA SER A 70 -14.26 1.84 0.39
C SER A 70 -14.95 3.20 0.33
N GLY A 71 -16.00 3.37 -0.49
CA GLY A 71 -16.68 4.65 -0.75
C GLY A 71 -17.08 5.45 0.50
N PRO A 72 -17.63 4.84 1.56
CA PRO A 72 -17.91 5.55 2.82
C PRO A 72 -16.67 6.18 3.47
N LEU A 73 -15.49 5.56 3.34
CA LEU A 73 -14.23 6.06 3.91
C LEU A 73 -13.69 7.27 3.14
N TRP A 74 -13.90 7.32 1.82
CA TRP A 74 -13.62 8.51 1.00
C TRP A 74 -14.51 9.68 1.42
N ARG A 75 -15.82 9.45 1.56
CA ARG A 75 -16.77 10.49 1.98
C ARG A 75 -16.51 10.99 3.41
N GLY A 76 -16.08 10.09 4.29
CA GLY A 76 -15.72 10.42 5.67
C GLY A 76 -14.33 11.06 5.83
N GLY A 77 -13.57 11.28 4.75
CA GLY A 77 -12.23 11.87 4.81
C GLY A 77 -11.17 10.98 5.47
N VAL A 78 -11.47 9.69 5.66
CA VAL A 78 -10.51 8.70 6.19
C VAL A 78 -9.54 8.29 5.09
N LEU A 79 -10.02 8.11 3.86
CA LEU A 79 -9.20 7.78 2.70
C LEU A 79 -9.21 8.95 1.70
N GLY A 80 -8.03 9.34 1.23
CA GLY A 80 -7.85 10.37 0.22
C GLY A 80 -6.85 10.00 -0.86
N SER A 81 -6.70 10.87 -1.85
CA SER A 81 -5.80 10.69 -3.00
C SER A 81 -4.56 11.59 -2.93
N GLY A 82 -4.29 12.21 -1.78
CA GLY A 82 -3.17 13.12 -1.56
C GLY A 82 -3.48 14.21 -0.54
N MET A 83 -2.51 15.08 -0.32
CA MET A 83 -2.60 16.32 0.46
C MET A 83 -2.89 17.49 -0.48
N PRO A 84 -3.24 18.69 0.03
CA PRO A 84 -3.33 19.87 -0.83
C PRO A 84 -2.01 20.07 -1.59
N HIS A 85 -2.09 20.12 -2.92
CA HIS A 85 -0.97 20.33 -3.85
C HIS A 85 0.03 19.18 -4.06
N ASP A 86 -0.09 18.05 -3.35
CA ASP A 86 0.79 16.90 -3.58
C ASP A 86 0.00 15.59 -3.55
N ARG A 87 0.32 14.70 -4.49
CA ARG A 87 -0.41 13.46 -4.73
C ARG A 87 0.58 12.34 -4.98
N PRO A 88 0.38 11.15 -4.36
CA PRO A 88 1.22 10.00 -4.64
C PRO A 88 1.26 9.62 -6.13
N PHE A 89 0.15 9.85 -6.84
CA PHE A 89 0.02 9.52 -8.25
C PHE A 89 0.93 10.36 -9.16
N ASP A 90 1.20 11.62 -8.81
CA ASP A 90 2.04 12.51 -9.61
C ASP A 90 3.50 12.01 -9.67
N GLY A 91 3.94 11.28 -8.64
CA GLY A 91 5.27 10.66 -8.58
C GLY A 91 5.42 9.38 -9.41
N VAL A 92 4.32 8.76 -9.85
CA VAL A 92 4.34 7.43 -10.52
C VAL A 92 5.08 7.51 -11.86
N GLY A 93 4.91 8.59 -12.62
CA GLY A 93 5.60 8.75 -13.89
C GLY A 93 7.13 8.86 -13.75
N ALA A 94 7.60 9.57 -12.72
CA ALA A 94 9.04 9.69 -12.44
C ALA A 94 9.65 8.37 -11.96
N ALA A 95 8.97 7.66 -11.05
CA ALA A 95 9.39 6.33 -10.62
C ALA A 95 9.36 5.32 -11.77
N GLY A 96 8.35 5.39 -12.63
CA GLY A 96 8.22 4.55 -13.81
C GLY A 96 9.35 4.76 -14.81
N ARG A 97 9.76 6.00 -15.07
CA ARG A 97 10.95 6.28 -15.90
C ARG A 97 12.22 5.64 -15.34
N GLU A 98 12.45 5.76 -14.03
CA GLU A 98 13.61 5.13 -13.39
C GLU A 98 13.59 3.61 -13.59
N VAL A 99 12.47 2.96 -13.30
CA VAL A 99 12.28 1.52 -13.50
C VAL A 99 12.48 1.12 -14.96
N TRP A 100 12.02 1.93 -15.92
CA TRP A 100 12.11 1.61 -17.35
C TRP A 100 13.52 1.79 -17.92
N THR A 101 14.29 2.73 -17.37
CA THR A 101 15.70 2.96 -17.77
C THR A 101 16.69 2.06 -17.04
N ASP A 102 16.25 1.34 -16.01
CA ASP A 102 17.10 0.48 -15.21
C ASP A 102 17.35 -0.87 -15.91
N GLU A 103 18.63 -1.16 -16.14
CA GLU A 103 19.07 -2.37 -16.84
C GLU A 103 18.58 -3.67 -16.17
N ALA A 104 18.45 -3.68 -14.85
CA ALA A 104 17.98 -4.86 -14.12
C ALA A 104 16.52 -5.20 -14.45
N PHE A 105 15.69 -4.19 -14.71
CA PHE A 105 14.29 -4.37 -15.11
C PHE A 105 14.13 -4.61 -16.60
N ALA A 106 14.98 -4.00 -17.44
CA ALA A 106 14.98 -4.23 -18.89
C ALA A 106 15.16 -5.71 -19.25
N ARG A 107 16.02 -6.44 -18.51
CA ARG A 107 16.27 -7.88 -18.70
C ARG A 107 15.04 -8.77 -18.43
N LEU A 108 14.08 -8.28 -17.64
CA LEU A 108 12.88 -9.01 -17.23
C LEU A 108 11.83 -9.09 -18.34
N ALA A 109 11.69 -8.01 -19.11
CA ALA A 109 10.80 -7.95 -20.26
C ALA A 109 11.12 -9.04 -21.31
N ALA A 110 12.35 -9.57 -21.31
CA ALA A 110 12.80 -10.66 -22.16
C ALA A 110 12.61 -12.08 -21.54
N THR A 111 12.04 -12.19 -20.34
CA THR A 111 11.97 -13.45 -19.56
C THR A 111 10.58 -13.87 -19.08
N VAL A 112 9.57 -12.98 -19.12
CA VAL A 112 8.18 -13.39 -18.91
C VAL A 112 7.83 -14.33 -20.08
N ASP A 113 7.37 -15.56 -19.80
CA ASP A 113 7.00 -16.57 -20.81
C ASP A 113 5.50 -16.95 -20.67
N PRO A 114 4.66 -16.83 -21.71
CA PRO A 114 5.04 -16.29 -23.01
C PRO A 114 5.57 -14.87 -22.81
N PRO A 115 6.59 -14.43 -23.59
CA PRO A 115 6.81 -12.99 -23.75
C PRO A 115 5.42 -12.43 -23.99
N PRO A 116 5.00 -11.40 -23.24
CA PRO A 116 3.62 -10.93 -23.22
C PRO A 116 3.14 -10.96 -24.67
N ARG A 117 2.16 -11.85 -24.92
CA ARG A 117 1.90 -12.38 -26.26
C ARG A 117 1.76 -11.17 -27.14
N VAL A 118 2.68 -11.02 -28.09
CA VAL A 118 2.61 -10.02 -29.15
C VAL A 118 1.44 -10.39 -30.06
N ASN A 119 0.23 -10.26 -29.53
CA ASN A 119 -0.87 -9.76 -30.30
C ASN A 119 -0.44 -8.36 -30.74
N GLU A 120 -0.89 -7.89 -31.88
CA GLU A 120 -0.59 -6.55 -32.40
C GLU A 120 -0.90 -5.41 -31.38
N ASP A 121 -1.65 -5.74 -30.31
CA ASP A 121 -1.89 -4.91 -29.13
C ASP A 121 -0.69 -4.74 -28.15
N ASP A 122 0.36 -5.56 -28.17
CA ASP A 122 1.44 -5.57 -27.14
C ASP A 122 2.66 -4.70 -27.48
N GLU A 123 2.77 -4.19 -28.71
CA GLU A 123 3.58 -2.99 -29.00
C GLU A 123 3.14 -1.81 -28.11
N SER A 124 1.87 -1.79 -27.69
CA SER A 124 1.31 -0.83 -26.74
C SER A 124 1.95 -0.89 -25.34
N ALA A 125 2.47 -2.03 -24.87
CA ALA A 125 3.09 -2.13 -23.55
C ALA A 125 4.52 -1.57 -23.52
N ARG A 126 5.24 -1.62 -24.65
CA ARG A 126 6.51 -0.88 -24.85
C ARG A 126 6.28 0.60 -25.10
N ALA A 127 5.18 0.96 -25.77
CA ALA A 127 4.75 2.34 -25.98
C ALA A 127 4.07 2.98 -24.75
N ALA A 128 3.72 2.20 -23.72
CA ALA A 128 3.14 2.67 -22.47
C ALA A 128 4.16 3.26 -21.49
N ALA A 129 5.41 3.53 -21.90
CA ALA A 129 6.35 4.23 -21.03
C ALA A 129 5.73 5.57 -20.55
N PRO A 130 5.87 5.94 -19.27
CA PRO A 130 5.28 7.17 -18.76
C PRO A 130 5.73 8.40 -19.57
N GLY A 131 4.76 9.06 -20.21
CA GLY A 131 4.97 10.29 -20.99
C GLY A 131 4.99 10.13 -22.52
N VAL A 132 4.79 8.93 -23.08
CA VAL A 132 4.68 8.73 -24.54
C VAL A 132 3.22 8.84 -24.99
N GLU A 133 2.33 8.04 -24.39
CA GLU A 133 0.88 8.15 -24.56
C GLU A 133 0.18 7.95 -23.21
N THR A 134 -0.29 9.05 -22.62
CA THR A 134 -0.83 9.07 -21.25
C THR A 134 -1.98 8.10 -21.04
N ASP A 135 -2.90 8.03 -22.01
CA ASP A 135 -4.08 7.16 -21.96
C ASP A 135 -3.68 5.67 -22.01
N ARG A 136 -2.67 5.29 -22.82
CA ARG A 136 -2.17 3.91 -22.88
C ARG A 136 -1.49 3.50 -21.57
N TRP A 137 -0.66 4.38 -21.00
CA TRP A 137 -0.04 4.12 -19.69
C TRP A 137 -1.09 3.95 -18.58
N LEU A 138 -2.08 4.84 -18.53
CA LEU A 138 -3.14 4.77 -17.55
C LEU A 138 -3.99 3.49 -17.70
N ASP A 139 -4.27 3.06 -18.93
CA ASP A 139 -4.98 1.80 -19.18
C ASP A 139 -4.18 0.57 -18.73
N ALA A 140 -2.87 0.54 -19.04
CA ALA A 140 -1.96 -0.53 -18.61
C ALA A 140 -1.86 -0.61 -17.08
N LEU A 141 -1.75 0.54 -16.42
CA LEU A 141 -1.78 0.64 -14.96
C LEU A 141 -3.10 0.10 -14.39
N CYS A 142 -4.25 0.50 -14.94
CA CYS A 142 -5.54 0.02 -14.48
C CYS A 142 -5.68 -1.50 -14.69
N ALA A 143 -5.21 -2.02 -15.83
CA ALA A 143 -5.19 -3.46 -16.10
C ALA A 143 -4.32 -4.22 -15.09
N ASP A 144 -3.17 -3.67 -14.72
CA ASP A 144 -2.26 -4.24 -13.73
C ASP A 144 -2.90 -4.24 -12.32
N MET A 145 -3.51 -3.13 -11.90
CA MET A 145 -4.22 -3.03 -10.62
C MET A 145 -5.35 -4.04 -10.48
N LEU A 146 -6.18 -4.19 -11.52
CA LEU A 146 -7.29 -5.16 -11.54
C LEU A 146 -6.82 -6.62 -11.42
N ARG A 147 -5.57 -6.90 -11.79
CA ARG A 147 -4.95 -8.22 -11.68
C ARG A 147 -4.11 -8.39 -10.41
N GLY A 148 -4.06 -7.38 -9.53
CA GLY A 148 -3.29 -7.41 -8.30
C GLY A 148 -1.79 -7.15 -8.48
N GLY A 149 -1.38 -6.46 -9.54
CA GLY A 149 0.00 -6.03 -9.77
C GLY A 149 0.96 -7.09 -10.34
N PRO A 150 0.56 -7.91 -11.34
CA PRO A 150 1.45 -8.91 -11.91
C PRO A 150 2.65 -8.34 -12.69
N ASP A 151 2.59 -7.11 -13.21
CA ASP A 151 3.75 -6.48 -13.88
C ASP A 151 4.65 -5.78 -12.84
N PRO A 152 5.86 -6.31 -12.57
CA PRO A 152 6.77 -5.70 -11.60
C PRO A 152 7.24 -4.31 -12.02
N ARG A 153 7.19 -3.93 -13.30
CA ARG A 153 7.60 -2.59 -13.75
C ARG A 153 6.59 -1.52 -13.35
N ILE A 154 5.30 -1.86 -13.44
CA ILE A 154 4.20 -0.96 -13.08
C ILE A 154 4.04 -0.93 -11.56
N SER A 155 3.90 -2.09 -10.93
CA SER A 155 3.69 -2.18 -9.48
C SER A 155 4.85 -1.60 -8.67
N THR A 156 6.11 -1.84 -9.07
CA THR A 156 7.27 -1.22 -8.41
C THR A 156 7.23 0.30 -8.54
N ALA A 157 6.88 0.85 -9.71
CA ALA A 157 6.80 2.30 -9.91
C ALA A 157 5.74 2.95 -9.01
N VAL A 158 4.58 2.30 -8.89
CA VAL A 158 3.49 2.77 -8.02
C VAL A 158 3.91 2.74 -6.55
N VAL A 159 4.47 1.63 -6.08
CA VAL A 159 4.90 1.50 -4.67
C VAL A 159 6.05 2.47 -4.36
N ALA A 160 7.02 2.61 -5.26
CA ALA A 160 8.13 3.55 -5.08
C ALA A 160 7.67 5.02 -5.02
N ALA A 161 6.69 5.41 -5.85
CA ALA A 161 6.10 6.74 -5.78
C ALA A 161 5.35 6.96 -4.45
N LEU A 162 4.61 5.94 -4.00
CA LEU A 162 3.89 5.98 -2.73
C LEU A 162 4.85 6.05 -1.52
N ASP A 163 5.97 5.33 -1.56
CA ASP A 163 7.00 5.34 -0.52
C ASP A 163 7.68 6.71 -0.40
N ARG A 164 8.05 7.31 -1.54
CA ARG A 164 8.61 8.66 -1.60
C ARG A 164 7.62 9.69 -1.08
N TYR A 165 6.36 9.56 -1.46
CA TYR A 165 5.29 10.40 -0.94
C TYR A 165 5.17 10.25 0.58
N ALA A 166 5.13 9.01 1.08
CA ALA A 166 5.01 8.72 2.50
C ALA A 166 6.18 9.29 3.31
N ALA A 167 7.41 9.08 2.86
CA ALA A 167 8.61 9.62 3.47
C ALA A 167 8.63 11.16 3.49
N SER A 168 8.07 11.81 2.47
CA SER A 168 8.04 13.28 2.36
C SER A 168 6.94 13.93 3.22
N HIS A 169 5.87 13.20 3.52
CA HIS A 169 4.71 13.70 4.26
C HIS A 169 4.58 13.11 5.68
N GLY A 170 5.57 12.36 6.14
CA GLY A 170 5.52 11.69 7.44
C GLY A 170 4.39 10.65 7.54
N CYS A 171 3.99 10.05 6.42
CA CYS A 171 3.07 8.92 6.43
C CYS A 171 3.83 7.61 6.65
N ILE A 172 3.12 6.61 7.17
CA ILE A 172 3.61 5.26 7.36
C ILE A 172 3.14 4.41 6.18
N ALA A 173 4.08 3.82 5.45
CA ALA A 173 3.74 2.96 4.32
C ALA A 173 3.14 1.63 4.81
N VAL A 174 2.04 1.20 4.20
CA VAL A 174 1.38 -0.07 4.54
C VAL A 174 1.87 -1.16 3.61
N ARG A 175 2.19 -2.33 4.20
CA ARG A 175 2.61 -3.53 3.48
C ARG A 175 1.77 -4.73 3.89
N GLY A 176 1.47 -5.58 2.92
CA GLY A 176 0.86 -6.89 3.14
C GLY A 176 1.86 -8.00 3.48
N PRO A 177 1.40 -9.27 3.52
CA PRO A 177 2.26 -10.43 3.69
C PRO A 177 3.32 -10.52 2.58
N THR A 178 4.45 -11.14 2.93
CA THR A 178 5.65 -11.25 2.07
C THR A 178 5.52 -12.43 1.12
N ASP A 179 4.73 -12.26 0.06
CA ASP A 179 4.44 -13.35 -0.88
C ASP A 179 5.36 -13.29 -2.11
N SER A 180 5.82 -12.10 -2.50
CA SER A 180 6.71 -11.89 -3.65
C SER A 180 8.20 -11.93 -3.30
N LEU A 181 9.04 -12.17 -4.31
CA LEU A 181 10.51 -12.11 -4.18
C LEU A 181 11.01 -10.72 -3.75
N ALA A 182 10.38 -9.66 -4.26
CA ALA A 182 10.70 -8.29 -3.88
C ALA A 182 10.42 -8.07 -2.39
N GLN A 183 9.26 -8.49 -1.87
CA GLN A 183 8.95 -8.35 -0.45
C GLN A 183 9.87 -9.18 0.46
N ARG A 184 10.35 -10.35 0.00
CA ARG A 184 11.36 -11.14 0.73
C ARG A 184 12.73 -10.46 0.74
N ALA A 185 13.07 -9.71 -0.31
CA ALA A 185 14.27 -8.87 -0.30
C ALA A 185 14.07 -7.66 0.63
N GLU A 186 12.89 -7.04 0.60
CA GLU A 186 12.52 -5.90 1.46
C GLU A 186 12.59 -6.28 2.96
N SER A 187 12.16 -7.49 3.34
CA SER A 187 12.24 -7.94 4.74
C SER A 187 13.66 -8.09 5.28
N ARG A 188 14.69 -8.04 4.42
CA ARG A 188 16.11 -8.00 4.85
C ARG A 188 16.60 -6.58 5.10
N LEU A 189 15.85 -5.58 4.65
CA LEU A 189 16.13 -4.16 4.85
C LEU A 189 15.40 -3.58 6.07
N THR A 190 14.45 -4.33 6.65
CA THR A 190 13.63 -3.84 7.75
C THR A 190 14.41 -3.80 9.06
N ASP A 191 14.36 -2.65 9.73
CA ASP A 191 14.66 -2.54 11.15
C ASP A 191 13.37 -2.52 11.97
N ARG A 192 13.22 -3.42 12.94
CA ARG A 192 11.96 -3.62 13.65
C ARG A 192 11.84 -2.61 14.80
N VAL A 193 10.76 -1.83 14.78
CA VAL A 193 10.40 -0.89 15.84
C VAL A 193 9.55 -1.60 16.90
N PHE A 194 8.41 -2.16 16.50
CA PHE A 194 7.49 -2.84 17.42
C PHE A 194 6.77 -3.99 16.74
N ALA A 195 6.13 -4.86 17.53
CA ALA A 195 5.19 -5.85 17.06
C ALA A 195 4.03 -5.99 18.06
N LEU A 196 2.81 -6.10 17.56
CA LEU A 196 1.61 -6.35 18.35
C LEU A 196 0.64 -7.27 17.60
N ALA A 197 -0.27 -7.90 18.34
CA ALA A 197 -1.36 -8.69 17.78
C ALA A 197 -2.69 -8.17 18.31
N ILE A 198 -3.65 -7.90 17.43
CA ILE A 198 -4.96 -7.36 17.79
C ILE A 198 -6.08 -8.04 17.00
N PRO A 199 -7.31 -8.10 17.55
CA PRO A 199 -8.46 -8.55 16.79
C PRO A 199 -8.88 -7.49 15.78
N VAL A 200 -9.31 -7.94 14.62
CA VAL A 200 -9.84 -7.09 13.56
C VAL A 200 -11.11 -7.68 13.00
N MET A 201 -11.88 -6.81 12.37
CA MET A 201 -13.01 -7.22 11.55
C MET A 201 -12.52 -7.40 10.10
N SER A 202 -12.58 -8.63 9.60
CA SER A 202 -12.26 -8.93 8.21
C SER A 202 -13.52 -8.93 7.35
N ARG A 203 -13.32 -8.82 6.02
CA ARG A 203 -14.38 -8.79 4.98
C ARG A 203 -15.38 -7.63 5.08
N ALA A 204 -15.15 -6.68 5.97
CA ALA A 204 -16.02 -5.51 6.10
C ALA A 204 -15.89 -4.55 4.91
N ALA A 205 -17.04 -4.07 4.43
CA ALA A 205 -17.09 -2.86 3.61
C ALA A 205 -16.88 -1.59 4.44
N GLY A 206 -16.70 -0.48 3.74
CA GLY A 206 -16.32 0.81 4.32
C GLY A 206 -17.33 1.36 5.31
N GLY A 207 -18.62 1.09 5.15
CA GLY A 207 -19.67 1.53 6.06
C GLY A 207 -19.47 0.92 7.43
N LYS A 208 -19.29 -0.41 7.49
CA LYS A 208 -19.01 -1.10 8.74
C LYS A 208 -17.68 -0.68 9.39
N ILE A 209 -16.66 -0.37 8.59
CA ILE A 209 -15.39 0.19 9.10
C ILE A 209 -15.63 1.56 9.73
N VAL A 210 -16.46 2.43 9.13
CA VAL A 210 -16.83 3.73 9.72
C VAL A 210 -17.56 3.53 11.05
N ASP A 211 -18.51 2.62 11.12
CA ASP A 211 -19.25 2.32 12.36
C ASP A 211 -18.31 1.84 13.47
N LEU A 212 -17.40 0.91 13.15
CA LEU A 212 -16.39 0.43 14.09
C LEU A 212 -15.51 1.57 14.59
N ARG A 213 -15.02 2.43 13.69
CA ARG A 213 -14.19 3.59 14.05
C ARG A 213 -14.92 4.57 14.95
N ALA A 214 -16.21 4.79 14.72
CA ALA A 214 -17.02 5.67 15.54
C ALA A 214 -17.24 5.08 16.95
N ALA A 215 -17.55 3.79 17.03
CA ALA A 215 -17.78 3.09 18.29
C ALA A 215 -16.50 2.95 19.13
N LEU A 216 -15.35 2.70 18.48
CA LEU A 216 -14.06 2.48 19.15
C LEU A 216 -13.17 3.73 19.15
N ARG A 217 -13.72 4.94 19.02
CA ARG A 217 -12.94 6.18 18.89
C ARG A 217 -11.86 6.32 19.96
N GLY A 218 -12.22 6.25 21.24
CA GLY A 218 -11.27 6.38 22.36
C GLY A 218 -10.16 5.30 22.37
N PRO A 219 -10.51 4.01 22.33
CA PRO A 219 -9.50 2.94 22.27
C PRO A 219 -8.59 3.01 21.03
N LEU A 220 -9.14 3.34 19.85
CA LEU A 220 -8.36 3.52 18.62
C LEU A 220 -7.39 4.70 18.72
N GLU A 221 -7.86 5.82 19.29
CA GLU A 221 -7.04 7.00 19.52
C GLU A 221 -5.82 6.70 20.40
N ILE A 222 -6.01 5.99 21.51
CA ILE A 222 -4.91 5.57 22.40
C ILE A 222 -3.93 4.64 21.68
N LEU A 223 -4.45 3.70 20.87
CA LEU A 223 -3.62 2.78 20.09
C LEU A 223 -2.79 3.52 19.03
N ARG A 224 -3.40 4.46 18.31
CA ARG A 224 -2.72 5.29 17.29
C ARG A 224 -1.60 6.12 17.90
N GLU A 225 -1.86 6.77 19.03
CA GLU A 225 -0.86 7.56 19.74
C GLU A 225 0.32 6.70 20.19
N ALA A 226 0.06 5.51 20.73
CA ALA A 226 1.12 4.58 21.12
C ALA A 226 1.95 4.10 19.91
N MET A 227 1.30 3.80 18.78
CA MET A 227 1.98 3.39 17.54
C MET A 227 2.81 4.54 16.95
N ALA A 228 2.26 5.74 16.88
CA ALA A 228 2.95 6.93 16.38
C ALA A 228 4.12 7.31 17.30
N GLY A 229 3.94 7.24 18.62
CA GLY A 229 4.99 7.43 19.61
C GLY A 229 6.13 6.42 19.48
N ALA A 230 5.82 5.15 19.20
CA ALA A 230 6.82 4.12 18.95
C ALA A 230 7.66 4.42 17.69
N PHE A 231 7.04 4.94 16.62
CA PHE A 231 7.80 5.39 15.44
C PHE A 231 8.64 6.64 15.69
N ALA A 232 8.16 7.57 16.53
CA ALA A 232 8.83 8.84 16.82
C ALA A 232 9.97 8.72 17.86
N ALA A 233 10.03 7.62 18.62
CA ALA A 233 11.03 7.41 19.64
C ALA A 233 12.46 7.48 19.07
N ALA A 234 13.33 8.27 19.73
CA ALA A 234 14.76 8.34 19.42
C ALA A 234 15.55 7.13 19.97
N GLY A 235 14.94 6.37 20.87
CA GLY A 235 15.51 5.18 21.51
C GLY A 235 14.55 3.99 21.46
N ALA A 236 14.66 3.08 22.44
CA ALA A 236 13.75 1.95 22.53
C ALA A 236 12.30 2.43 22.70
N PRO A 237 11.35 1.90 21.91
CA PRO A 237 9.95 2.29 22.03
C PRO A 237 9.37 1.78 23.36
N ASP A 238 8.42 2.52 23.93
CA ASP A 238 7.68 2.09 25.12
C ASP A 238 6.69 0.98 24.75
N THR A 239 7.20 -0.25 24.80
CA THR A 239 6.43 -1.45 24.47
C THR A 239 5.33 -1.75 25.49
N ALA A 240 5.47 -1.27 26.73
CA ALA A 240 4.46 -1.45 27.77
C ALA A 240 3.24 -0.58 27.51
N ALA A 241 3.44 0.69 27.14
CA ALA A 241 2.36 1.58 26.73
C ALA A 241 1.63 1.05 25.50
N LEU A 242 2.38 0.55 24.50
CA LEU A 242 1.80 -0.05 23.29
C LEU A 242 0.98 -1.31 23.60
N ALA A 243 1.49 -2.20 24.46
CA ALA A 243 0.77 -3.40 24.88
C ALA A 243 -0.53 -3.04 25.64
N ALA A 244 -0.48 -2.07 26.55
CA ALA A 244 -1.66 -1.59 27.27
C ALA A 244 -2.71 -0.98 26.32
N ALA A 245 -2.28 -0.20 25.33
CA ALA A 245 -3.16 0.37 24.31
C ALA A 245 -3.83 -0.72 23.44
N ALA A 246 -3.05 -1.72 23.02
CA ALA A 246 -3.56 -2.87 22.28
C ALA A 246 -4.56 -3.70 23.10
N GLY A 247 -4.31 -3.87 24.41
CA GLY A 247 -5.25 -4.52 25.33
C GLY A 247 -6.59 -3.79 25.43
N ARG A 248 -6.56 -2.47 25.63
CA ARG A 248 -7.78 -1.63 25.67
C ARG A 248 -8.58 -1.70 24.37
N TYR A 249 -7.90 -1.65 23.23
CA TYR A 249 -8.55 -1.82 21.93
C TYR A 249 -9.17 -3.21 21.80
N THR A 250 -8.46 -4.27 22.21
CA THR A 250 -8.93 -5.65 22.14
C THR A 250 -10.20 -5.88 22.95
N GLU A 251 -10.23 -5.41 24.20
CA GLU A 251 -11.40 -5.50 25.08
C GLU A 251 -12.61 -4.78 24.48
N ALA A 252 -12.41 -3.55 24.01
CA ALA A 252 -13.47 -2.76 23.40
C ALA A 252 -13.97 -3.37 22.09
N PHE A 253 -13.06 -3.89 21.26
CA PHE A 253 -13.40 -4.58 20.02
C PHE A 253 -14.24 -5.82 20.28
N GLU A 254 -13.86 -6.69 21.22
CA GLU A 254 -14.60 -7.93 21.50
C GLU A 254 -16.00 -7.63 22.07
N SER A 255 -16.10 -6.61 22.94
CA SER A 255 -17.40 -6.13 23.44
C SER A 255 -18.30 -5.62 22.30
N TRP A 256 -17.75 -4.78 21.42
CA TRP A 256 -18.49 -4.26 20.27
C TRP A 256 -18.89 -5.38 19.29
N PHE A 257 -17.96 -6.27 18.95
CA PHE A 257 -18.18 -7.33 17.95
C PHE A 257 -19.20 -8.36 18.43
N ALA A 258 -19.30 -8.60 19.74
CA ALA A 258 -20.33 -9.45 20.33
C ALA A 258 -21.75 -8.87 20.18
N ALA A 259 -21.87 -7.54 20.21
CA ALA A 259 -23.15 -6.82 20.14
C ALA A 259 -23.53 -6.39 18.70
N ALA A 260 -22.55 -6.21 17.82
CA ALA A 260 -22.77 -5.69 16.47
C ALA A 260 -23.42 -6.72 15.53
N THR A 261 -24.27 -6.24 14.62
CA THR A 261 -24.75 -7.04 13.48
C THR A 261 -23.55 -7.52 12.67
N ARG A 262 -23.54 -8.80 12.29
CA ARG A 262 -22.41 -9.41 11.59
C ARG A 262 -22.39 -9.15 10.08
N ASP A 263 -23.46 -8.64 9.50
CA ASP A 263 -23.52 -8.35 8.07
C ASP A 263 -23.14 -6.88 7.80
N ASP A 264 -22.46 -6.65 6.68
CA ASP A 264 -22.13 -5.32 6.16
C ASP A 264 -23.23 -4.76 5.25
N GLU A 265 -23.03 -3.57 4.70
CA GLU A 265 -24.00 -2.93 3.80
C GLU A 265 -24.23 -3.64 2.45
N ASN A 266 -23.50 -4.72 2.15
CA ASN A 266 -23.68 -5.56 0.97
C ASN A 266 -24.13 -6.98 1.34
N ASP A 267 -24.70 -7.16 2.54
CA ASP A 267 -25.11 -8.45 3.11
C ASP A 267 -23.96 -9.46 3.20
N GLN A 268 -22.70 -8.98 3.25
CA GLN A 268 -21.54 -9.84 3.45
C GLN A 268 -21.27 -10.00 4.94
N ARG A 269 -21.19 -11.26 5.38
CA ARG A 269 -20.89 -11.58 6.76
C ARG A 269 -19.43 -11.22 7.10
N THR A 270 -19.29 -10.25 7.98
CA THR A 270 -18.03 -9.88 8.63
C THR A 270 -17.57 -10.96 9.59
N MET A 271 -16.26 -11.11 9.67
CA MET A 271 -15.61 -12.14 10.49
C MET A 271 -14.65 -11.48 11.48
N ARG A 272 -14.49 -12.11 12.64
CA ARG A 272 -13.42 -11.78 13.57
C ARG A 272 -12.17 -12.54 13.17
N GLU A 273 -11.08 -11.82 12.99
CA GLU A 273 -9.74 -12.39 12.76
C GLU A 273 -8.73 -11.74 13.71
N PHE A 274 -7.56 -12.36 13.85
CA PHE A 274 -6.41 -11.77 14.54
C PHE A 274 -5.34 -11.44 13.52
N VAL A 275 -4.67 -10.31 13.73
CA VAL A 275 -3.59 -9.88 12.84
C VAL A 275 -2.37 -9.50 13.65
N SER A 276 -1.21 -9.82 13.10
CA SER A 276 0.07 -9.31 13.58
C SER A 276 0.39 -8.03 12.82
N ILE A 277 0.70 -6.99 13.58
CA ILE A 277 1.11 -5.69 13.07
C ILE A 277 2.55 -5.46 13.52
N THR A 278 3.45 -5.32 12.57
CA THR A 278 4.86 -5.03 12.84
C THR A 278 5.20 -3.66 12.30
N GLY A 279 5.61 -2.75 13.18
CA GLY A 279 6.19 -1.47 12.80
C GLY A 279 7.67 -1.66 12.45
N VAL A 280 8.07 -1.19 11.28
CA VAL A 280 9.46 -1.28 10.80
C VAL A 280 9.93 0.05 10.21
N ARG A 281 11.23 0.23 10.09
CA ARG A 281 11.86 1.29 9.31
C ARG A 281 12.53 0.69 8.08
N LEU A 282 12.38 1.39 6.97
CA LEU A 282 12.91 1.03 5.65
C LEU A 282 13.62 2.24 5.02
N PRO A 283 14.51 2.06 4.04
CA PRO A 283 14.90 3.14 3.15
C PRO A 283 13.69 3.68 2.37
N ALA A 284 13.63 4.98 2.07
CA ALA A 284 12.53 5.58 1.29
C ALA A 284 12.41 5.06 -0.16
N ASP A 285 13.46 4.39 -0.66
CA ASP A 285 13.51 3.73 -1.96
C ASP A 285 13.49 2.19 -1.84
N SER A 286 13.04 1.64 -0.71
CA SER A 286 13.04 0.20 -0.44
C SER A 286 12.36 -0.61 -1.53
N ALA A 287 11.27 -0.12 -2.12
CA ALA A 287 10.59 -0.78 -3.23
C ALA A 287 11.54 -1.00 -4.43
N LEU A 288 12.29 0.02 -4.84
CA LEU A 288 13.22 -0.05 -5.97
C LEU A 288 14.43 -0.93 -5.64
N VAL A 289 15.02 -0.75 -4.46
CA VAL A 289 16.16 -1.56 -4.00
C VAL A 289 15.79 -3.03 -3.93
N SER A 290 14.62 -3.35 -3.36
CA SER A 290 14.13 -4.72 -3.19
C SER A 290 13.74 -5.36 -4.52
N ALA A 291 13.11 -4.62 -5.42
CA ALA A 291 12.80 -5.09 -6.76
C ALA A 291 14.09 -5.38 -7.57
N ARG A 292 15.08 -4.47 -7.55
CA ARG A 292 16.40 -4.73 -8.17
C ARG A 292 17.06 -5.99 -7.61
N ALA A 293 17.04 -6.18 -6.29
CA ALA A 293 17.61 -7.35 -5.63
C ALA A 293 16.89 -8.64 -6.05
N ALA A 294 15.55 -8.63 -6.09
CA ALA A 294 14.76 -9.74 -6.60
C ALA A 294 15.11 -10.04 -8.06
N MET A 295 15.29 -9.01 -8.90
CA MET A 295 15.57 -9.20 -10.31
C MET A 295 16.94 -9.78 -10.62
N ARG A 296 17.95 -9.38 -9.84
CA ARG A 296 19.26 -10.02 -9.89
C ARG A 296 19.18 -11.48 -9.44
N GLY A 297 18.35 -11.78 -8.44
CA GLY A 297 18.09 -13.14 -7.98
C GLY A 297 17.51 -14.06 -9.06
N VAL A 298 16.46 -13.62 -9.75
CA VAL A 298 15.83 -14.38 -10.85
C VAL A 298 16.81 -14.56 -12.02
N SER A 299 17.54 -13.52 -12.40
CA SER A 299 18.53 -13.58 -13.49
C SER A 299 19.66 -14.58 -13.21
N ARG A 300 20.09 -14.67 -11.94
CA ARG A 300 21.08 -15.67 -11.48
C ARG A 300 20.53 -17.08 -11.55
N ALA A 301 19.30 -17.31 -11.07
CA ALA A 301 18.66 -18.62 -11.12
C ALA A 301 18.45 -19.12 -12.55
N ALA A 302 18.23 -18.21 -13.51
CA ALA A 302 18.11 -18.53 -14.93
C ALA A 302 19.46 -18.80 -15.64
N GLY A 303 20.60 -18.76 -14.93
CA GLY A 303 21.93 -19.03 -15.50
C GLY A 303 22.45 -17.97 -16.49
N ARG A 304 21.81 -16.80 -16.57
CA ARG A 304 22.05 -15.78 -17.62
C ARG A 304 22.98 -14.64 -17.23
N ALA A 305 23.52 -14.60 -16.00
CA ALA A 305 24.35 -13.49 -15.53
C ALA A 305 25.76 -13.94 -15.11
N ARG A 306 26.79 -13.44 -15.82
CA ARG A 306 28.17 -13.32 -15.33
C ARG A 306 28.30 -11.98 -14.59
N ASP A 307 29.01 -12.02 -13.47
CA ASP A 307 28.94 -11.09 -12.35
C ASP A 307 29.27 -9.62 -12.68
N PRO A 308 28.46 -8.66 -12.20
CA PRO A 308 28.96 -7.39 -11.72
C PRO A 308 28.74 -7.27 -10.20
N ARG A 309 29.71 -6.63 -9.54
CA ARG A 309 29.86 -6.35 -8.11
C ARG A 309 28.55 -6.23 -7.30
N PRO A 310 28.58 -6.61 -6.00
CA PRO A 310 27.47 -6.33 -5.08
C PRO A 310 27.07 -4.87 -5.18
N ALA A 311 25.75 -4.62 -5.16
CA ALA A 311 25.21 -3.27 -5.26
C ALA A 311 25.95 -2.37 -4.25
N GLN A 312 26.73 -1.41 -4.76
CA GLN A 312 27.09 -0.27 -3.94
C GLN A 312 25.78 0.32 -3.41
N LYS A 313 25.78 0.69 -2.12
CA LYS A 313 24.80 1.64 -1.57
C LYS A 313 24.83 2.84 -2.51
N THR A 314 23.92 2.84 -3.48
CA THR A 314 23.59 4.00 -4.30
C THR A 314 23.10 5.03 -3.30
N ASP A 315 23.52 6.29 -3.42
CA ASP A 315 23.19 7.40 -2.50
C ASP A 315 21.75 7.27 -2.00
N VAL A 316 21.59 6.57 -0.88
CA VAL A 316 20.29 6.21 -0.33
C VAL A 316 19.77 7.54 0.15
N ILE A 317 18.58 7.92 -0.30
CA ILE A 317 17.90 9.05 0.30
C ILE A 317 17.85 8.76 1.80
N ASP A 318 18.59 9.53 2.60
CA ASP A 318 18.83 9.35 4.05
C ASP A 318 17.54 9.38 4.90
N ARG A 319 16.37 9.41 4.27
CA ARG A 319 15.06 9.41 4.91
C ARG A 319 14.63 7.97 5.16
N ALA A 320 14.60 7.61 6.45
CA ALA A 320 13.91 6.42 6.89
C ALA A 320 12.40 6.56 6.63
N LEU A 321 11.83 5.58 5.94
CA LEU A 321 10.40 5.38 5.75
C LEU A 321 9.87 4.49 6.87
N PRO A 322 9.00 5.00 7.76
CA PRO A 322 8.26 4.13 8.65
C PRO A 322 7.27 3.31 7.84
N ALA A 323 7.17 2.02 8.12
CA ALA A 323 6.24 1.13 7.47
C ALA A 323 5.56 0.20 8.47
N MET A 324 4.35 -0.23 8.13
CA MET A 324 3.54 -1.15 8.90
C MET A 324 3.29 -2.41 8.08
N LEU A 325 3.83 -3.54 8.54
CA LEU A 325 3.59 -4.85 7.96
C LEU A 325 2.38 -5.47 8.66
N ILE A 326 1.33 -5.77 7.91
CA ILE A 326 0.11 -6.39 8.42
C ILE A 326 0.03 -7.83 7.91
N ARG A 327 -0.09 -8.79 8.83
CA ARG A 327 -0.19 -10.21 8.51
C ARG A 327 -1.38 -10.85 9.23
N PRO A 328 -2.31 -11.49 8.52
CA PRO A 328 -3.31 -12.35 9.15
C PRO A 328 -2.65 -13.46 9.99
N MET A 329 -3.22 -13.75 11.15
CA MET A 329 -2.76 -14.84 12.02
C MET A 329 -3.72 -16.02 11.91
N ASN A 330 -3.17 -17.21 11.70
CA ASN A 330 -3.94 -18.46 11.67
C ASN A 330 -4.30 -18.97 13.08
N VAL A 331 -3.73 -18.38 14.13
CA VAL A 331 -3.90 -18.81 15.53
C VAL A 331 -4.12 -17.57 16.40
N ARG A 332 -5.03 -17.67 17.37
CA ARG A 332 -5.27 -16.62 18.37
C ARG A 332 -4.03 -16.52 19.29
N PRO A 333 -3.50 -15.32 19.56
CA PRO A 333 -2.51 -15.14 20.61
C PRO A 333 -3.07 -15.65 21.95
N ALA A 334 -2.24 -16.38 22.71
CA ALA A 334 -2.58 -16.84 24.05
C ALA A 334 -2.59 -15.68 25.05
#